data_AF-A0A382BYW0-F1
#
_entry.id   AF-A0A382BYW0-F1
#
_cell.length_a   1.000
_cell.length_b   1.000
_cell.length_c   1.000
_cell.angle_alpha   90.00
_cell.angle_beta   90.00
_cell.angle_gamma   90.00
#
_symmetry.space_group_name_H-M   'P 1'
#
loop_
_entity.id
_entity.type
_entity.pdbx_description
1 polymer ?
#
loop_
_entity_poly.entity_id
_entity_poly.type
_entity_poly.pdbx_seq_one_letter_code
_entity_poly.pdbx_strand_id
1 'polypeptide(L)'
;MKRQVLIVPAVMIVLGLTPGRQLVAQQRSNVVDDAALTDEIQGDDCRAFGRTYSEQRFSPLVQVNKSNISNLAVDWFLELPNDRGLVSTPLVVDGVMYFIGSMNIVRAVDATSGRLLWEYDPLVREYADRRLR
;
A
#
# COMPACT_ATOMS: atom_id res chain seq x y z
N MET A 1 15.03 -81.12 -4.44
CA MET A 1 15.55 -80.96 -3.06
C MET A 1 15.47 -79.49 -2.68
N LYS A 2 15.00 -79.22 -1.46
CA LYS A 2 14.70 -77.90 -0.88
C LYS A 2 15.94 -77.01 -0.76
N ARG A 3 15.78 -75.69 -0.95
CA ARG A 3 15.85 -74.67 0.12
C ARG A 3 15.55 -73.28 -0.44
N GLN A 4 14.51 -72.67 0.13
CA GLN A 4 14.10 -71.28 -0.06
C GLN A 4 15.02 -70.36 0.76
N VAL A 5 15.35 -69.19 0.22
CA VAL A 5 15.78 -68.02 1.00
C VAL A 5 15.04 -66.81 0.43
N LEU A 6 14.23 -66.20 1.28
CA LEU A 6 13.39 -65.03 1.08
C LEU A 6 14.26 -63.78 1.19
N ILE A 7 14.37 -62.96 0.13
CA ILE A 7 14.98 -61.63 0.18
C ILE A 7 13.86 -60.61 0.04
N VAL A 8 13.65 -59.83 1.10
CA VAL A 8 12.71 -58.70 1.19
C VAL A 8 13.21 -57.58 0.27
N PRO A 9 12.39 -57.02 -0.64
CA PRO A 9 12.83 -55.85 -1.41
C PRO A 9 12.74 -54.59 -0.53
N ALA A 10 13.86 -53.87 -0.45
CA ALA A 10 13.96 -52.58 0.19
C ALA A 10 13.03 -51.56 -0.48
N VAL A 11 12.20 -50.91 0.32
CA VAL A 11 11.34 -49.80 -0.09
C VAL A 11 12.22 -48.57 -0.33
N MET A 12 12.36 -48.19 -1.60
CA MET A 12 12.92 -46.90 -2.01
C MET A 12 11.85 -45.82 -1.83
N ILE A 13 11.98 -44.99 -0.80
CA ILE A 13 11.18 -43.77 -0.65
C ILE A 13 11.74 -42.74 -1.62
N VAL A 14 11.07 -42.56 -2.76
CA VAL A 14 11.29 -41.40 -3.63
C VAL A 14 10.56 -40.21 -2.99
N LEU A 15 11.31 -39.35 -2.29
CA LEU A 15 10.81 -38.03 -1.88
C LEU A 15 10.57 -37.21 -3.15
N GLY A 16 9.31 -37.02 -3.51
CA GLY A 16 8.91 -36.10 -4.56
C GLY A 16 9.25 -34.67 -4.14
N LEU A 17 10.25 -34.07 -4.80
CA LEU A 17 10.40 -32.62 -4.84
C LEU A 17 9.22 -32.07 -5.65
N THR A 18 8.19 -31.58 -4.98
CA THR A 18 7.29 -30.61 -5.60
C THR A 18 8.10 -29.34 -5.83
N PRO A 19 8.30 -28.88 -7.08
CA PRO A 19 8.85 -27.54 -7.28
C PRO A 19 7.87 -26.58 -6.62
N GLY A 20 8.34 -25.94 -5.54
CA GLY A 20 7.60 -24.88 -4.86
C GLY A 20 7.14 -23.89 -5.92
N ARG A 21 5.83 -23.71 -6.04
CA ARG A 21 5.23 -22.69 -6.88
C ARG A 21 5.71 -21.36 -6.31
N GLN A 22 6.80 -20.82 -6.87
CA GLN A 22 7.27 -19.49 -6.57
C GLN A 22 6.10 -18.56 -6.94
N LEU A 23 5.41 -18.05 -5.94
CA LEU A 23 4.60 -16.85 -6.10
C LEU A 23 5.61 -15.74 -6.36
N VAL A 24 5.93 -15.54 -7.64
CA VAL A 24 6.55 -14.29 -8.08
C VAL A 24 5.53 -13.22 -7.75
N ALA A 25 5.75 -12.50 -6.64
CA ALA A 25 5.10 -11.22 -6.45
C ALA A 25 5.47 -10.40 -7.69
N GLN A 26 4.50 -10.14 -8.57
CA GLN A 26 4.70 -9.20 -9.66
C GLN A 26 5.07 -7.88 -8.99
N GLN A 27 6.34 -7.52 -9.09
CA GLN A 27 6.80 -6.19 -8.74
C GLN A 27 6.23 -5.28 -9.84
N ARG A 28 5.01 -4.78 -9.61
CA ARG A 28 4.38 -3.79 -10.47
C ARG A 28 5.32 -2.59 -10.49
N SER A 29 5.68 -2.13 -11.68
CA SER A 29 6.52 -0.95 -11.82
C SER A 29 5.70 0.28 -11.46
N ASN A 30 6.19 1.03 -10.49
CA ASN A 30 5.67 2.31 -9.97
C ASN A 30 5.79 3.44 -11.01
N VAL A 31 5.25 3.25 -12.21
CA VAL A 31 5.30 4.27 -13.26
C VAL A 31 4.08 5.17 -13.07
N VAL A 32 4.32 6.38 -12.56
CA VAL A 32 3.34 7.47 -12.58
C VAL A 32 3.55 8.24 -13.88
N ASP A 33 2.95 7.74 -14.95
CA ASP A 33 2.93 8.38 -16.27
C ASP A 33 1.51 8.78 -16.69
N ASP A 34 1.37 9.39 -17.87
CA ASP A 34 0.07 9.83 -18.38
C ASP A 34 -0.92 8.67 -18.55
N ALA A 35 -0.44 7.50 -18.96
CA ALA A 35 -1.29 6.32 -19.10
C ALA A 35 -1.87 5.91 -17.73
N ALA A 36 -1.01 5.82 -16.71
CA ALA A 36 -1.42 5.49 -15.34
C ALA A 36 -2.37 6.54 -14.73
N LEU A 37 -2.25 7.81 -15.12
CA LEU A 37 -3.10 8.91 -14.62
C LEU A 37 -4.44 9.05 -15.38
N THR A 38 -4.59 8.41 -16.54
CA THR A 38 -5.87 8.31 -17.28
C THR A 38 -6.64 7.02 -16.98
N ASP A 39 -6.06 6.06 -16.26
CA ASP A 39 -6.68 4.77 -15.99
C ASP A 39 -7.82 4.88 -14.96
N GLU A 40 -9.05 4.85 -15.47
CA GLU A 40 -10.25 4.87 -14.62
C GLU A 40 -10.62 3.50 -14.02
N ILE A 41 -10.04 2.40 -14.54
CA ILE A 41 -10.42 1.03 -14.22
C ILE A 41 -9.63 0.50 -13.03
N GLN A 42 -8.33 0.79 -12.96
CA GLN A 42 -7.50 0.35 -11.84
C GLN A 42 -7.74 1.22 -10.59
N GLY A 43 -8.10 0.57 -9.48
CA GLY A 43 -8.46 1.25 -8.22
C GLY A 43 -7.43 1.11 -7.10
N ASP A 44 -6.30 0.42 -7.33
CA ASP A 44 -5.34 0.06 -6.27
C ASP A 44 -4.60 1.28 -5.70
N ASP A 45 -4.40 2.31 -6.51
CA ASP A 45 -3.67 3.53 -6.14
C ASP A 45 -4.55 4.78 -6.28
N CYS A 46 -4.21 5.81 -5.52
CA CYS A 46 -4.70 7.18 -5.66
C CYS A 46 -3.51 8.09 -6.01
N ARG A 47 -3.18 8.17 -7.30
CA ARG A 47 -1.94 8.79 -7.80
C ARG A 47 -2.04 10.30 -8.01
N ALA A 48 -3.26 10.82 -8.18
CA ALA A 48 -3.53 12.24 -8.36
C ALA A 48 -4.57 12.75 -7.35
N PHE A 49 -4.69 14.08 -7.25
CA PHE A 49 -5.61 14.74 -6.32
C PHE A 49 -7.08 14.27 -6.47
N GLY A 50 -7.53 14.05 -7.69
CA GLY A 50 -8.83 13.45 -7.99
C GLY A 50 -8.79 11.98 -8.41
N ARG A 51 -7.75 11.24 -7.98
CA ARG A 51 -7.36 9.88 -8.40
C ARG A 51 -6.77 9.81 -9.81
N THR A 52 -7.47 10.35 -10.80
CA THR A 52 -7.12 10.38 -12.22
C THR A 52 -7.22 11.81 -12.78
N TYR A 53 -6.77 12.04 -14.01
CA TYR A 53 -6.87 13.34 -14.69
C TYR A 53 -8.31 13.85 -14.89
N SER A 54 -9.31 12.97 -14.85
CA SER A 54 -10.71 13.38 -14.95
C SER A 54 -11.22 14.08 -13.69
N GLU A 55 -10.47 13.99 -12.58
CA GLU A 55 -10.78 14.60 -11.29
C GLU A 55 -12.16 14.21 -10.72
N GLN A 56 -12.71 13.08 -11.17
CA GLN A 56 -14.05 12.64 -10.76
C GLN A 56 -14.12 12.16 -9.31
N ARG A 57 -12.97 11.84 -8.69
CA ARG A 57 -12.90 11.28 -7.33
C ARG A 57 -13.73 10.00 -7.17
N PHE A 58 -13.97 9.28 -8.26
CA PHE A 58 -14.66 8.00 -8.29
C PHE A 58 -13.66 6.86 -8.10
N SER A 59 -13.94 5.89 -7.21
CA SER A 59 -13.13 4.67 -7.07
C SER A 59 -13.90 3.47 -7.65
N PRO A 60 -13.28 2.65 -8.52
CA PRO A 60 -13.91 1.44 -9.04
C PRO A 60 -13.92 0.27 -8.04
N LEU A 61 -13.33 0.43 -6.84
CA LEU A 61 -13.30 -0.61 -5.81
C LEU A 61 -14.69 -0.87 -5.22
N VAL A 62 -15.06 -2.15 -5.08
CA VAL A 62 -16.40 -2.58 -4.62
C VAL A 62 -16.37 -3.45 -3.37
N GLN A 63 -15.19 -3.68 -2.78
CA GLN A 63 -15.04 -4.51 -1.58
C GLN A 63 -15.92 -4.00 -0.42
N VAL A 64 -15.96 -2.68 -0.23
CA VAL A 64 -16.89 -2.00 0.68
C VAL A 64 -18.11 -1.56 -0.11
N ASN A 65 -19.30 -1.93 0.35
CA ASN A 65 -20.55 -1.67 -0.33
C ASN A 65 -21.73 -1.60 0.66
N LYS A 66 -22.93 -1.32 0.14
CA LYS A 66 -24.15 -1.09 0.95
C LYS A 66 -24.50 -2.24 1.91
N SER A 67 -24.09 -3.48 1.59
CA SER A 67 -24.40 -4.64 2.42
C SER A 67 -23.43 -4.86 3.58
N ASN A 68 -22.22 -4.31 3.53
CA ASN A 68 -21.18 -4.55 4.53
C ASN A 68 -20.60 -3.27 5.17
N ILE A 69 -21.04 -2.08 4.74
CA ILE A 69 -20.59 -0.79 5.29
C ILE A 69 -20.78 -0.69 6.81
N SER A 70 -21.79 -1.38 7.36
CA SER A 70 -22.07 -1.43 8.81
C SER A 70 -20.98 -2.13 9.62
N ASN A 71 -20.10 -2.90 8.97
CA ASN A 71 -19.07 -3.70 9.63
C ASN A 71 -17.71 -2.99 9.65
N LEU A 72 -17.61 -1.78 9.11
CA LEU A 72 -16.35 -1.03 9.13
C LEU A 72 -15.95 -0.67 10.55
N ALA A 73 -14.66 -0.81 10.82
CA ALA A 73 -14.00 -0.34 12.02
C ALA A 73 -12.74 0.44 11.63
N VAL A 74 -12.23 1.25 12.56
CA VAL A 74 -10.93 1.88 12.40
C VAL A 74 -9.87 0.79 12.42
N ASP A 75 -9.07 0.71 11.36
CA ASP A 75 -7.94 -0.23 11.26
C ASP A 75 -6.69 0.34 11.94
N TRP A 76 -6.39 1.62 11.68
CA TRP A 76 -5.33 2.37 12.33
C TRP A 76 -5.63 3.88 12.34
N PHE A 77 -4.94 4.60 13.22
CA PHE A 77 -4.93 6.06 13.26
C PHE A 77 -3.52 6.56 13.56
N LEU A 78 -3.22 7.79 13.11
CA LEU A 78 -1.97 8.48 13.40
C LEU A 78 -2.28 9.79 14.13
N GLU A 79 -1.67 9.99 15.29
CA GLU A 79 -1.79 11.25 16.03
C GLU A 79 -0.95 12.36 15.40
N LEU A 80 -1.55 13.53 15.24
CA LEU A 80 -0.94 14.71 14.63
C LEU A 80 -1.08 15.93 15.56
N PRO A 81 -0.36 15.95 16.70
CA PRO A 81 -0.62 16.90 17.80
C PRO A 81 -0.41 18.38 17.42
N ASN A 82 0.42 18.64 16.41
CA ASN A 82 0.75 20.00 15.96
C ASN A 82 -0.06 20.46 14.74
N ASP A 83 -0.87 19.58 14.16
CA ASP A 83 -1.65 19.89 12.97
C ASP A 83 -3.02 20.46 13.33
N ARG A 84 -3.46 21.45 12.56
CA ARG A 84 -4.78 22.07 12.66
C ARG A 84 -5.36 22.31 11.27
N GLY A 85 -6.67 22.10 11.13
CA GLY A 85 -7.38 22.40 9.88
C GLY A 85 -6.84 21.63 8.67
N LEU A 86 -6.70 20.30 8.79
CA LEU A 86 -6.23 19.45 7.70
C LEU A 86 -7.22 19.48 6.52
N VAL A 87 -6.72 19.88 5.35
CA VAL A 87 -7.47 19.93 4.08
C VAL A 87 -6.81 19.11 2.98
N SER A 88 -5.73 18.40 3.29
CA SER A 88 -5.01 17.56 2.34
C SER A 88 -5.88 16.39 1.88
N THR A 89 -5.83 16.08 0.58
CA THR A 89 -6.33 14.82 0.03
C THR A 89 -5.13 13.88 -0.11
N PRO A 90 -5.06 12.78 0.66
CA PRO A 90 -3.91 11.88 0.60
C PRO A 90 -3.77 11.21 -0.77
N LEU A 91 -2.52 11.04 -1.19
CA LEU A 91 -2.16 10.19 -2.33
C LEU A 91 -1.70 8.84 -1.81
N VAL A 92 -2.02 7.75 -2.50
CA VAL A 92 -1.57 6.40 -2.15
C VAL A 92 -0.95 5.77 -3.38
N VAL A 93 0.32 5.41 -3.28
CA VAL A 93 1.08 4.82 -4.39
C VAL A 93 1.95 3.71 -3.81
N ASP A 94 1.75 2.48 -4.28
CA ASP A 94 2.52 1.29 -3.89
C ASP A 94 2.57 1.06 -2.38
N GLY A 95 1.42 1.21 -1.72
CA GLY A 95 1.27 0.99 -0.29
C GLY A 95 1.81 2.11 0.60
N VAL A 96 2.26 3.23 0.02
CA VAL A 96 2.67 4.43 0.76
C VAL A 96 1.63 5.52 0.59
N MET A 97 1.14 6.05 1.71
CA MET A 97 0.23 7.18 1.76
C MET A 97 1.02 8.48 2.02
N TYR A 98 0.81 9.48 1.18
CA TYR A 98 1.44 10.80 1.27
C TYR A 98 0.37 11.85 1.56
N PHE A 99 0.62 12.71 2.54
CA PHE A 99 -0.27 13.83 2.85
C PHE A 99 0.49 15.02 3.43
N ILE A 100 -0.17 16.18 3.44
CA ILE A 100 0.40 17.44 3.91
C ILE A 100 -0.36 17.91 5.15
N GLY A 101 0.41 18.26 6.19
CA GLY A 101 -0.09 18.84 7.43
C GLY A 101 -0.06 20.38 7.46
N SER A 102 -0.16 20.91 8.66
CA SER A 102 0.11 22.32 8.95
C SER A 102 1.53 22.70 8.58
N MET A 103 1.73 23.98 8.25
CA MET A 103 3.03 24.54 7.86
C MET A 103 3.69 23.83 6.66
N ASN A 104 2.89 23.19 5.81
CA ASN A 104 3.33 22.43 4.64
C ASN A 104 4.26 21.26 4.96
N ILE A 105 4.19 20.71 6.17
CA ILE A 105 4.94 19.50 6.54
C ILE A 105 4.39 18.32 5.75
N VAL A 106 5.24 17.68 4.96
CA VAL A 106 4.87 16.51 4.14
C VAL A 106 5.21 15.24 4.89
N ARG A 107 4.30 14.28 4.91
CA ARG A 107 4.50 12.97 5.56
C ARG A 107 4.26 11.85 4.57
N ALA A 108 5.07 10.80 4.68
CA ALA A 108 4.78 9.51 4.10
C ALA A 108 4.56 8.49 5.20
N VAL A 109 3.48 7.72 5.08
CA VAL A 109 3.11 6.67 6.02
C VAL A 109 2.85 5.37 5.28
N ASP A 110 3.13 4.26 5.91
CA ASP A 110 2.73 2.95 5.42
C ASP A 110 1.20 2.86 5.45
N ALA A 111 0.56 2.64 4.30
CA ALA A 111 -0.89 2.72 4.16
C ALA A 111 -1.65 1.59 4.87
N THR A 112 -0.96 0.49 5.20
CA THR A 112 -1.55 -0.67 5.89
C THR A 112 -1.44 -0.55 7.40
N SER A 113 -0.32 -0.05 7.91
CA SER A 113 -0.05 0.01 9.36
C SER A 113 -0.19 1.41 9.98
N GLY A 114 -0.22 2.46 9.16
CA GLY A 114 -0.20 3.85 9.63
C GLY A 114 1.17 4.31 10.14
N ARG A 115 2.21 3.48 10.04
CA ARG A 115 3.56 3.79 10.52
C ARG A 115 4.16 4.94 9.71
N LEU A 116 4.61 5.99 10.39
CA LEU A 116 5.38 7.07 9.77
C LEU A 116 6.67 6.50 9.17
N LEU A 117 6.86 6.72 7.87
CA LEU A 117 8.06 6.33 7.13
C LEU A 117 9.08 7.47 7.12
N TRP A 118 8.62 8.68 6.79
CA TRP A 118 9.43 9.89 6.82
C TRP A 118 8.55 11.14 6.89
N GLU A 119 9.18 12.24 7.28
CA GLU A 119 8.60 13.57 7.33
C GLU A 119 9.56 14.58 6.69
N TYR A 120 9.02 15.57 5.99
CA TYR A 120 9.75 16.71 5.44
C TYR A 120 9.13 18.01 5.94
N ASP A 121 9.91 18.78 6.71
CA ASP A 121 9.52 20.09 7.21
C ASP A 121 10.22 21.20 6.39
N PRO A 122 9.46 22.04 5.65
CA PRO A 122 10.00 23.17 4.92
C PRO A 122 10.33 24.41 5.78
N LEU A 123 10.20 24.35 7.11
CA LEU A 123 10.53 25.42 8.06
C LEU A 123 9.75 26.73 7.82
N VAL A 124 8.48 26.62 7.42
CA VAL A 124 7.64 27.77 7.03
C VAL A 124 7.53 28.82 8.14
N ARG A 125 7.44 28.37 9.40
CA ARG A 125 7.34 29.28 10.56
C ARG A 125 8.62 30.12 10.70
N GLU A 126 9.78 29.49 10.64
CA GLU A 126 11.08 30.14 10.77
C GLU A 126 11.33 31.13 9.63
N TYR A 127 10.90 30.78 8.40
CA TYR A 127 10.97 31.72 7.27
C TYR A 127 10.04 32.91 7.45
N ALA A 128 8.82 32.70 7.94
CA ALA A 128 7.88 33.79 8.21
C ALA A 128 8.42 34.75 9.29
N ASP A 129 8.93 34.22 10.40
CA ASP A 129 9.46 35.02 11.50
C ASP A 129 10.68 35.86 11.10
N ARG A 130 11.55 35.33 10.22
CA ARG A 130 12.71 36.07 9.69
C ARG A 130 12.34 37.21 8.76
N ARG A 131 11.21 37.14 8.06
CA ARG A 131 10.77 38.18 7.10
C ARG A 131 10.06 39.36 7.77
N LEU A 132 9.54 39.15 8.97
CA LEU A 132 8.78 40.15 9.73
C LEU A 132 9.64 40.98 10.69
N ARG A 133 10.97 40.76 10.71
CA ARG A 133 11.95 41.59 11.41
C ARG A 133 12.77 42.38 10.40
#